data_AF-A0A850KSK5-F1
#
_entry.id   AF-A0A850KSK5-F1
#
_cell.length_a   1.000
_cell.length_b   1.000
_cell.length_c   1.000
_cell.angle_alpha   90.00
_cell.angle_beta   90.00
_cell.angle_gamma   90.00
#
_symmetry.space_group_name_H-M   'P 1'
#
loop_
_entity.id
_entity.type
_entity.pdbx_description
1 polymer ?
#
loop_
_entity_poly.entity_id
_entity_poly.type
_entity_poly.pdbx_seq_one_letter_code
_entity_poly.pdbx_strand_id
1 'polypeptide(L)'
;MALHDIDRFRGWALTALYGSMAILAVMLVFATYQFWASTGENSVGVFLLAGSGVAATLFSAITCTRFLGIMRNSDETPRLALLPFFLMAVTLFLASQVFVGA
;
A
#
# COMPACT_ATOMS: atom_id res chain seq x y z
N MET A 1 6.39 -30.25 13.20
CA MET A 1 5.76 -29.09 13.87
C MET A 1 6.38 -27.78 13.44
N ALA A 2 7.71 -27.58 13.53
CA ALA A 2 8.36 -26.30 13.23
C ALA A 2 8.08 -25.68 11.83
N LEU A 3 7.90 -26.47 10.77
CA LEU A 3 7.69 -25.93 9.41
C LEU A 3 6.33 -25.20 9.27
N HIS A 4 5.28 -25.75 9.88
CA HIS A 4 3.93 -25.20 9.81
C HIS A 4 3.82 -23.87 10.57
N ASP A 5 4.51 -23.75 11.72
CA ASP A 5 4.56 -22.52 12.49
C ASP A 5 5.29 -21.39 11.75
N ILE A 6 6.36 -21.72 11.01
CA ILE A 6 7.10 -20.76 10.17
C ILE A 6 6.21 -20.21 9.05
N ASP A 7 5.47 -21.09 8.38
CA ASP A 7 4.59 -20.67 7.29
C ASP A 7 3.41 -19.81 7.79
N ARG A 8 2.89 -20.12 8.98
CA ARG A 8 1.87 -19.30 9.63
C ARG A 8 2.41 -17.93 10.04
N PHE A 9 3.62 -17.87 10.58
CA PHE A 9 4.30 -16.61 10.91
C PHE A 9 4.50 -15.74 9.66
N ARG A 10 4.94 -16.35 8.54
CA ARG A 10 5.10 -15.64 7.25
C ARG A 10 3.79 -15.07 6.75
N GLY A 11 2.67 -15.80 6.88
CA GLY A 11 1.36 -15.31 6.48
C GLY A 11 0.86 -14.12 7.30
N TRP A 12 1.08 -14.15 8.63
CA TRP A 12 0.79 -13.00 9.50
C TRP A 12 1.67 -11.79 9.19
N ALA A 13 2.97 -12.01 8.96
CA ALA A 13 3.89 -10.95 8.57
C ALA A 13 3.48 -10.29 7.25
N LEU A 14 3.09 -11.08 6.23
CA LEU A 14 2.57 -10.56 4.98
C LEU A 14 1.28 -9.76 5.17
N THR A 15 0.36 -10.25 6.01
CA THR A 15 -0.89 -9.53 6.31
C THR A 15 -0.61 -8.18 6.96
N ALA A 16 0.28 -8.13 7.95
CA ALA A 16 0.70 -6.89 8.60
C ALA A 16 1.38 -5.92 7.62
N LEU A 17 2.20 -6.45 6.70
CA LEU A 17 2.88 -5.67 5.67
C LEU A 17 1.90 -5.00 4.69
N TYR A 18 0.90 -5.74 4.17
CA TYR A 18 -0.11 -5.12 3.31
C TYR A 18 -1.00 -4.14 4.06
N GLY A 19 -1.27 -4.41 5.35
CA GLY A 19 -1.98 -3.47 6.23
C GLY A 19 -1.22 -2.15 6.41
N SER A 20 0.09 -2.21 6.71
CA SER A 20 0.92 -1.01 6.87
C SER A 20 1.09 -0.25 5.56
N MET A 21 1.22 -0.95 4.43
CA MET A 21 1.23 -0.33 3.10
C MET A 21 -0.07 0.40 2.80
N ALA A 22 -1.23 -0.18 3.12
CA ALA A 22 -2.51 0.50 2.93
C ALA A 22 -2.59 1.80 3.75
N ILE A 23 -2.17 1.75 5.03
CA ILE A 23 -2.14 2.95 5.90
C ILE A 23 -1.18 4.00 5.35
N LEU A 24 0.03 3.61 4.95
CA LEU A 24 1.01 4.52 4.35
C LEU A 24 0.47 5.20 3.09
N ALA A 25 -0.18 4.45 2.21
CA ALA A 25 -0.79 4.99 1.00
C ALA A 25 -1.90 6.02 1.32
N VAL A 26 -2.73 5.75 2.34
CA VAL A 26 -3.72 6.73 2.83
C VAL A 26 -3.05 8.00 3.36
N MET A 27 -1.98 7.86 4.15
CA MET A 27 -1.25 9.01 4.67
C MET A 27 -0.64 9.85 3.54
N LEU A 28 -0.12 9.22 2.49
CA LEU A 28 0.40 9.91 1.31
C LEU A 28 -0.71 10.66 0.56
N VAL A 29 -1.88 10.06 0.36
CA VAL A 29 -3.03 10.75 -0.25
C VAL A 29 -3.47 11.95 0.58
N PHE A 30 -3.51 11.80 1.91
CA PHE A 30 -3.87 12.90 2.81
C PHE A 30 -2.84 14.03 2.78
N ALA A 31 -1.54 13.72 2.80
CA ALA A 31 -0.48 14.70 2.65
C ALA A 31 -0.59 15.43 1.30
N THR A 32 -0.83 14.68 0.22
CA THR A 32 -1.05 15.22 -1.14
C THR A 32 -2.21 16.21 -1.18
N TYR A 33 -3.32 15.91 -0.50
CA TYR A 33 -4.47 16.81 -0.39
C TYR A 33 -4.13 18.11 0.35
N GLN A 34 -3.34 18.05 1.42
CA GLN A 34 -2.91 19.28 2.11
C GLN A 34 -1.97 20.12 1.25
N PHE A 35 -1.03 19.49 0.54
CA PHE A 35 -0.11 20.17 -0.37
C PHE A 35 -0.80 20.72 -1.63
N TRP A 36 -1.96 20.18 -2.03
CA TRP A 36 -2.73 20.69 -3.16
C TRP A 36 -3.06 22.19 -2.99
N ALA A 37 -3.39 22.62 -1.77
CA ALA A 37 -3.75 24.01 -1.49
C ALA A 37 -2.58 25.00 -1.66
N SER A 38 -1.33 24.54 -1.54
CA SER A 38 -0.14 25.39 -1.63
C SER A 38 0.52 25.40 -3.01
N THR A 39 0.24 24.41 -3.87
CA THR A 39 1.10 24.09 -5.03
C THR A 39 0.45 24.43 -6.38
N GLY A 40 -0.25 25.57 -6.48
CA GLY A 40 -1.17 25.94 -7.58
C GLY A 40 -0.71 25.76 -9.04
N GLU A 41 0.56 25.44 -9.33
CA GLU A 41 1.11 25.16 -10.65
C GLU A 41 1.38 23.66 -10.94
N ASN A 42 1.50 22.77 -9.94
CA ASN A 42 1.87 21.34 -10.12
C ASN A 42 0.67 20.38 -10.14
N SER A 43 -0.50 20.86 -10.55
CA SER A 43 -1.80 20.17 -10.47
C SER A 43 -1.81 18.75 -11.06
N VAL A 44 -1.07 18.49 -12.14
CA VAL A 44 -1.03 17.17 -12.80
C VAL A 44 -0.28 16.14 -11.97
N GLY A 45 0.89 16.50 -11.41
CA GLY A 45 1.70 15.59 -10.59
C GLY A 45 0.97 15.20 -9.30
N VAL A 46 0.29 16.17 -8.68
CA VAL A 46 -0.52 15.97 -7.48
C VAL A 46 -1.73 15.07 -7.77
N PHE A 47 -2.40 15.21 -8.93
CA PHE A 47 -3.46 14.29 -9.36
C PHE A 47 -2.96 12.86 -9.59
N LEU A 48 -1.81 12.69 -10.25
CA LEU A 48 -1.22 11.37 -10.49
C LEU A 48 -0.81 10.70 -9.18
N LEU A 49 -0.25 11.47 -8.24
CA LEU A 49 0.08 10.99 -6.90
C LEU A 49 -1.18 10.55 -6.14
N ALA A 50 -2.23 11.38 -6.13
CA ALA A 50 -3.49 11.04 -5.48
C ALA A 50 -4.13 9.77 -6.08
N GLY A 51 -4.19 9.69 -7.43
CA GLY A 51 -4.74 8.53 -8.13
C GLY A 51 -3.96 7.24 -7.84
N SER A 52 -2.63 7.30 -7.91
CA SER A 52 -1.78 6.15 -7.60
C SER A 52 -1.86 5.75 -6.12
N GLY A 53 -1.92 6.71 -5.19
CA GLY A 53 -2.07 6.46 -3.76
C GLY A 53 -3.40 5.82 -3.40
N VAL A 54 -4.50 6.23 -4.04
CA VAL A 54 -5.81 5.58 -3.90
C VAL A 54 -5.76 4.14 -4.43
N ALA A 55 -5.16 3.91 -5.59
CA ALA A 55 -4.99 2.57 -6.14
C ALA A 55 -4.14 1.69 -5.20
N ALA A 56 -2.98 2.19 -4.73
CA ALA A 56 -2.12 1.48 -3.79
C ALA A 56 -2.85 1.14 -2.48
N THR A 57 -3.68 2.06 -1.97
CA THR A 57 -4.52 1.84 -0.79
C THR A 57 -5.51 0.70 -1.03
N LEU A 58 -6.32 0.79 -2.09
CA LEU A 58 -7.37 -0.19 -2.39
C LEU A 58 -6.79 -1.59 -2.59
N PHE A 59 -5.77 -1.72 -3.43
CA PHE A 59 -5.17 -3.03 -3.72
C PHE A 59 -4.43 -3.60 -2.51
N SER A 60 -3.78 -2.78 -1.68
CA SER A 60 -3.16 -3.24 -0.43
C SER A 60 -4.22 -3.68 0.59
N ALA A 61 -5.31 -2.92 0.74
CA ALA A 61 -6.40 -3.24 1.66
C ALA A 61 -7.17 -4.51 1.26
N ILE A 62 -7.45 -4.68 -0.04
CA ILE A 62 -8.07 -5.91 -0.57
C ILE A 62 -7.15 -7.11 -0.34
N THR A 63 -5.85 -6.97 -0.59
CA THR A 63 -4.88 -8.04 -0.36
C THR A 63 -4.79 -8.40 1.12
N CYS A 64 -4.74 -7.38 1.99
CA CYS A 64 -4.72 -7.55 3.44
C CYS A 64 -5.96 -8.28 3.95
N THR A 65 -7.16 -7.85 3.55
CA THR A 65 -8.41 -8.50 3.98
C THR A 65 -8.53 -9.93 3.46
N ARG A 66 -8.10 -10.20 2.23
CA ARG A 66 -7.99 -11.57 1.69
C ARG A 66 -7.04 -12.44 2.52
N PHE A 67 -5.85 -11.93 2.82
CA PHE A 67 -4.86 -12.68 3.60
C PHE A 67 -5.32 -12.90 5.04
N LEU A 68 -5.97 -11.91 5.64
CA LEU A 68 -6.59 -12.06 6.95
C LEU A 68 -7.67 -13.15 6.95
N GLY A 69 -8.46 -13.24 5.88
CA GLY A 69 -9.44 -14.32 5.69
C GLY A 69 -8.79 -15.69 5.59
N ILE A 70 -7.74 -15.83 4.78
CA ILE A 70 -6.97 -17.07 4.62
C ILE A 70 -6.35 -17.47 5.97
N MET A 71 -5.67 -16.55 6.64
CA MET A 71 -5.00 -16.81 7.92
C MET A 71 -5.97 -17.16 9.07
N ARG A 72 -7.23 -16.73 8.99
CA ARG A 72 -8.26 -17.02 9.99
C ARG A 72 -9.00 -18.33 9.74
N ASN A 73 -9.26 -18.67 8.46
CA ASN A 73 -10.22 -19.72 8.10
C ASN A 73 -9.61 -20.87 7.29
N SER A 74 -8.33 -20.81 6.91
CA SER A 74 -7.69 -21.80 6.05
C SER A 74 -6.30 -22.19 6.58
N ASP A 75 -5.94 -23.46 6.41
CA ASP A 75 -4.57 -23.96 6.62
C ASP A 75 -3.64 -23.63 5.43
N GLU A 76 -4.13 -22.83 4.48
CA GLU A 76 -3.37 -22.39 3.31
C GLU A 76 -2.46 -21.21 3.63
N THR A 77 -1.25 -21.23 3.07
CA THR A 77 -0.28 -20.15 3.21
C THR A 77 -0.53 -19.09 2.16
N PRO A 78 -0.73 -17.81 2.53
CA PRO A 78 -0.99 -16.78 1.54
C PRO A 78 0.26 -16.52 0.68
N ARG A 79 0.09 -16.50 -0.65
CA ARG A 79 1.17 -16.25 -1.61
C ARG A 79 1.37 -14.77 -1.85
N LEU A 80 2.62 -14.32 -1.87
CA LEU A 80 2.99 -12.93 -2.07
C LEU A 80 2.34 -12.33 -3.34
N ALA A 81 1.54 -11.28 -3.15
CA ALA A 81 0.99 -10.48 -4.23
C ALA A 81 1.96 -9.33 -4.58
N LEU A 82 2.45 -9.30 -5.81
CA LEU A 82 3.42 -8.30 -6.27
C LEU A 82 2.76 -6.96 -6.65
N LEU A 83 1.50 -6.97 -7.05
CA LEU A 83 0.79 -5.79 -7.53
C LEU A 83 0.76 -4.63 -6.50
N PRO A 84 0.46 -4.85 -5.21
CA PRO A 84 0.49 -3.77 -4.21
C PRO A 84 1.88 -3.15 -4.05
N PHE A 85 2.96 -3.94 -4.18
CA PHE A 85 4.33 -3.42 -4.13
C PHE A 85 4.65 -2.54 -5.31
N PHE A 86 4.27 -2.96 -6.52
CA PHE A 86 4.47 -2.17 -7.72
C PHE A 86 3.73 -0.83 -7.62
N LEU A 87 2.47 -0.85 -7.20
CA LEU A 87 1.68 0.36 -7.00
C LEU A 87 2.30 1.29 -5.95
N MET A 88 2.73 0.74 -4.81
CA MET A 88 3.41 1.52 -3.77
C MET A 88 4.71 2.15 -4.29
N ALA A 89 5.52 1.41 -5.05
CA ALA A 89 6.74 1.94 -5.64
C ALA A 89 6.46 3.12 -6.59
N VAL A 90 5.42 3.01 -7.43
CA VAL A 90 4.97 4.11 -8.28
C VAL A 90 4.49 5.30 -7.46
N THR A 91 3.69 5.08 -6.41
CA THR A 91 3.23 6.15 -5.51
C THR A 91 4.39 6.86 -4.83
N LEU A 92 5.39 6.13 -4.33
CA LEU A 92 6.58 6.73 -3.71
C LEU A 92 7.45 7.49 -4.72
N PHE A 93 7.59 6.97 -5.94
CA PHE A 93 8.28 7.68 -7.01
C PHE A 93 7.58 9.00 -7.33
N LEU A 94 6.26 9.00 -7.51
CA LEU A 94 5.48 10.22 -7.74
C LEU A 94 5.55 11.17 -6.55
N ALA A 95 5.46 10.66 -5.32
CA ALA A 95 5.60 11.43 -4.10
C ALA A 95 6.95 12.16 -4.04
N SER A 96 8.04 11.47 -4.43
CA SER A 96 9.36 12.08 -4.46
C SER A 96 9.44 13.26 -5.44
N GLN A 97 8.82 13.16 -6.62
CA GLN A 97 8.80 14.25 -7.59
C GLN A 97 7.96 15.44 -7.10
N VAL A 98 6.81 15.16 -6.51
CA VAL A 98 5.88 16.19 -6.04
C VAL A 98 6.39 16.92 -4.80
N PHE A 99 6.96 16.19 -3.82
CA PHE A 99 7.41 16.79 -2.56
C PHE A 99 8.83 17.37 -2.61
N VAL A 100 9.69 16.93 -3.54
CA VAL A 100 11.02 17.55 -3.75
C VAL A 100 10.93 18.76 -4.68
N GLY A 101 9.95 18.76 -5.60
CA GLY A 101 9.73 19.86 -6.54
C GLY A 101 8.77 20.96 -6.07
N ALA A 102 8.23 20.86 -4.84
CA ALA A 102 7.37 21.86 -4.19
C ALA A 102 8.17 22.64 -3.12
#